data_AF-A0A956GPI8-F1
#
_entry.id   AF-A0A956GPI8-F1
#
_cell.length_a   1.000
_cell.length_b   1.000
_cell.length_c   1.000
_cell.angle_alpha   90.00
_cell.angle_beta   90.00
_cell.angle_gamma   90.00
#
_symmetry.space_group_name_H-M   'P 1'
#
loop_
_entity.id
_entity.type
_entity.pdbx_description
1 polymer ?
#
loop_
_entity_poly.entity_id
_entity_poly.type
_entity_poly.pdbx_seq_one_letter_code
_entity_poly.pdbx_strand_id
1 'polypeptide(L)'
;MDRDLLGLSSSLAFIDEVSERFHEDPAAVDPSWAELLEGSEPVVRRPGSNGNGNGGGAAIGHAPPMTLPPTTAPAIERAAWALVHAYRSEGHLMAKLDPLGLVEVPAEPELAPAYHGIADAELDAVVDAGIASLGPAPLRKVLETLQATYCGSIGLELMHITSHQKRAWLSEQMERRAHRAPSPQVRRRMLRMLADAEGFERFCHVKYPGTKRFSLEGSETLIPLLDQVISHAARLGAIEAVIGMAHRGRLTALESIMRRAAREIFAEFEDIEPESSLGGGDVKYHLGYSSDRTEPDGSSIHLSLSFNPSHLEAVDPVVVGRVRAKQLRHQDWEHRRVLGVLVHGDAAFAGQGLVAETLNLSSLAGYRTGGTVHVIVNNQVGFTATPAEQRSTPYCTDVAQMIQCPIWHVNGEDVDAVAQVVTMAMEYRARFRSDVVIDMYCYRKYGHNEMDEPSFTQPVMYQRIQQKEPVTQSYARRLEAEDVIGPGELETLAKARHAQLEDELAAAKASKRRPRAQAGGGLWHGYVGGPAAAV
;
A
#
# COMPACT_ATOMS: atom_id res chain seq x y z
N MET A 1 29.37 22.43 -40.59
CA MET A 1 29.07 22.41 -39.15
C MET A 1 27.69 21.83 -39.03
N ASP A 2 27.57 20.53 -38.74
CA ASP A 2 26.29 19.90 -38.44
C ASP A 2 25.75 20.55 -37.16
N ARG A 3 24.71 21.37 -37.30
CA ARG A 3 23.96 21.93 -36.19
C ARG A 3 22.60 21.28 -36.18
N ASP A 4 22.51 20.26 -35.34
CA ASP A 4 21.33 19.48 -35.04
C ASP A 4 20.25 20.38 -34.40
N LEU A 5 19.33 20.89 -35.21
CA LEU A 5 18.18 21.70 -34.79
C LEU A 5 17.10 20.89 -34.05
N LEU A 6 17.25 19.56 -33.97
CA LEU A 6 16.31 18.66 -33.27
C LEU A 6 16.43 18.72 -31.74
N GLY A 7 17.42 19.44 -31.19
CA GLY A 7 17.59 19.64 -29.74
C GLY A 7 16.70 20.70 -29.09
N LEU A 8 15.84 21.41 -29.86
CA LEU A 8 15.01 22.52 -29.39
C LEU A 8 13.50 22.22 -29.50
N SER A 9 13.06 21.05 -29.02
CA SER A 9 11.64 20.67 -29.01
C SER A 9 10.73 21.61 -28.20
N SER A 10 11.30 22.54 -27.42
CA SER A 10 10.59 23.60 -26.71
C SER A 10 10.37 24.88 -27.53
N SER A 11 10.93 24.99 -28.75
CA SER A 11 10.93 26.23 -29.54
C SER A 11 10.38 26.08 -30.96
N LEU A 12 9.73 24.96 -31.30
CA LEU A 12 9.18 24.72 -32.65
C LEU A 12 8.19 25.82 -33.10
N ALA A 13 7.33 26.29 -32.19
CA ALA A 13 6.40 27.38 -32.49
C ALA A 13 7.13 28.71 -32.83
N PHE A 14 8.27 28.97 -32.20
CA PHE A 14 9.08 30.15 -32.47
C PHE A 14 9.82 30.04 -33.81
N ILE A 15 10.35 28.85 -34.13
CA ILE A 15 11.00 28.59 -35.42
C ILE A 15 9.98 28.68 -36.56
N ASP A 16 8.76 28.17 -36.37
CA ASP A 16 7.68 28.30 -37.35
C ASP A 16 7.30 29.77 -37.57
N GLU A 17 7.16 30.56 -36.51
CA GLU A 17 6.86 32.00 -36.61
C GLU A 17 7.97 32.78 -37.34
N VAL A 18 9.24 32.49 -37.03
CA VAL A 18 10.39 33.12 -37.71
C VAL A 18 10.43 32.71 -39.19
N SER A 19 10.09 31.46 -39.51
CA SER A 19 10.01 30.96 -40.88
C SER A 19 8.87 31.63 -41.66
N GLU A 20 7.67 31.76 -41.08
CA GLU A 20 6.54 32.46 -41.70
C GLU A 20 6.90 33.92 -42.00
N ARG A 21 7.47 34.63 -41.03
CA ARG A 21 7.88 36.03 -41.19
C ARG A 21 8.97 36.22 -42.25
N PHE A 22 9.93 35.30 -42.35
CA PHE A 22 10.96 35.35 -43.38
C PHE A 22 10.38 35.19 -44.80
N HIS A 23 9.40 34.30 -44.98
CA HIS A 23 8.77 34.08 -46.29
C HIS A 23 7.81 35.21 -46.70
N GLU A 24 7.31 35.99 -45.74
CA GLU A 24 6.55 37.22 -45.99
C GLU A 24 7.46 38.40 -46.33
N ASP A 25 8.52 38.61 -45.54
CA ASP A 25 9.54 39.65 -45.77
C ASP A 25 10.90 39.22 -45.16
N PRO A 26 11.91 38.91 -45.99
CA PRO A 26 13.25 38.53 -45.52
C PRO A 26 13.93 39.57 -44.63
N ALA A 27 13.55 40.85 -44.72
CA ALA A 27 14.07 41.92 -43.88
C ALA A 27 13.38 42.01 -42.50
N ALA A 28 12.28 41.28 -42.30
CA ALA A 28 11.50 41.27 -41.06
C ALA A 28 12.03 40.29 -40.00
N VAL A 29 13.08 39.54 -40.31
CA VAL A 29 13.81 38.65 -39.39
C VAL A 29 15.26 39.09 -39.24
N ASP A 30 15.90 38.69 -38.15
CA ASP A 30 17.32 39.00 -37.94
C ASP A 30 18.18 38.35 -39.06
N PRO A 31 19.24 39.03 -39.55
CA PRO A 31 20.09 38.51 -40.63
C PRO A 31 20.64 37.11 -40.39
N SER A 32 20.85 36.72 -39.13
CA SER A 32 21.31 35.37 -38.76
C SER A 32 20.28 34.27 -39.06
N TRP A 33 18.98 34.61 -39.13
CA TRP A 33 17.91 33.70 -39.56
C TRP A 33 17.71 33.73 -41.07
N ALA A 34 17.91 34.88 -41.71
CA ALA A 34 17.79 35.00 -43.16
C ALA A 34 18.77 34.09 -43.90
N GLU A 35 20.03 34.02 -43.44
CA GLU A 35 21.06 33.12 -44.00
C GLU A 35 20.70 31.63 -43.78
N LEU A 36 19.93 31.32 -42.74
CA LEU A 36 19.57 29.94 -42.36
C LEU A 36 18.31 29.44 -43.09
N LEU A 37 17.43 30.35 -43.50
CA LEU A 37 16.14 30.07 -44.16
C LEU A 37 16.18 30.33 -45.68
N GLU A 38 17.27 30.87 -46.21
CA GLU A 38 17.45 31.10 -47.65
C GLU A 38 17.35 29.78 -48.44
N GLY A 39 16.34 29.68 -49.30
CA GLY A 39 16.05 28.47 -50.08
C GLY A 39 15.15 27.43 -49.38
N SER A 40 14.63 27.73 -48.18
CA SER A 40 13.58 26.92 -47.55
C SER A 40 12.20 27.15 -48.20
N GLU A 41 11.28 26.20 -48.06
CA GLU A 41 9.89 26.35 -48.52
C GLU A 41 8.97 26.78 -47.37
N PRO A 42 7.90 27.55 -47.65
CA PRO A 42 6.94 27.99 -46.64
C PRO A 42 6.22 26.79 -46.00
N VAL A 43 6.13 26.80 -44.67
CA VAL A 43 5.48 25.72 -43.90
C VAL A 43 3.96 25.80 -44.08
N VAL A 44 3.38 24.89 -44.85
CA VAL A 44 1.92 24.82 -45.04
C VAL A 44 1.28 24.10 -43.85
N ARG A 45 0.61 24.84 -42.95
CA ARG A 45 -0.19 24.27 -41.86
C ARG A 45 -1.38 23.48 -42.38
N ARG A 46 -1.44 22.17 -42.09
CA ARG A 46 -2.69 21.40 -42.10
C ARG A 46 -3.41 21.60 -40.76
N PRO A 47 -4.70 21.94 -40.74
CA PRO A 47 -5.46 22.04 -39.49
C PRO A 47 -5.42 20.68 -38.77
N GLY A 48 -4.83 20.63 -37.56
CA GLY A 48 -4.77 19.43 -36.73
C GLY A 48 -3.43 18.69 -36.65
N SER A 49 -2.34 19.23 -37.22
CA SER A 49 -1.00 18.64 -37.10
C SER A 49 -0.15 19.38 -36.07
N ASN A 50 -0.28 19.05 -34.78
CA ASN A 50 0.81 19.29 -33.84
C ASN A 50 1.91 18.26 -34.15
N GLY A 51 3.08 18.76 -34.55
CA GLY A 51 4.22 18.00 -35.04
C GLY A 51 4.88 17.08 -34.01
N ASN A 52 4.19 16.01 -33.63
CA ASN A 52 4.81 14.84 -33.02
C ASN A 52 4.55 13.64 -33.93
N GLY A 53 5.37 13.54 -34.98
CA GLY A 53 5.41 12.39 -35.86
C GLY A 53 5.98 11.18 -35.13
N ASN A 54 5.14 10.45 -34.41
CA ASN A 54 5.32 9.01 -34.27
C ASN A 54 4.00 8.33 -34.66
N GLY A 55 3.99 7.82 -35.89
CA GLY A 55 2.86 7.16 -36.51
C GLY A 55 2.47 5.90 -35.76
N GLY A 56 1.35 5.99 -35.05
CA GLY A 56 0.62 4.89 -34.46
C GLY A 56 -0.65 5.48 -33.92
N GLY A 57 -1.67 5.60 -34.78
CA GLY A 57 -2.99 6.09 -34.42
C GLY A 57 -3.67 5.16 -33.41
N ALA A 58 -3.24 5.23 -32.14
CA ALA A 58 -4.13 4.99 -31.03
C ALA A 58 -5.02 6.24 -30.98
N ALA A 59 -6.22 6.13 -31.55
CA ALA A 59 -7.32 6.99 -31.16
C ALA A 59 -7.26 7.13 -29.63
N ILE A 60 -7.30 8.37 -29.14
CA ILE A 60 -7.64 8.62 -27.74
C ILE A 60 -8.91 7.83 -27.53
N GLY A 61 -8.74 6.67 -26.87
CA GLY A 61 -9.81 5.75 -26.63
C GLY A 61 -10.78 6.49 -25.75
N HIS A 62 -11.81 7.07 -26.35
CA HIS A 62 -13.10 7.17 -25.69
C HIS A 62 -13.30 5.80 -25.10
N ALA A 63 -13.24 5.74 -23.77
CA ALA A 63 -13.38 4.51 -23.04
C ALA A 63 -14.57 3.76 -23.64
N PRO A 64 -14.42 2.49 -24.08
CA PRO A 64 -15.61 1.68 -24.23
C PRO A 64 -16.25 1.71 -22.83
N PRO A 65 -17.51 2.11 -22.71
CA PRO A 65 -18.13 2.21 -21.40
C PRO A 65 -18.04 0.83 -20.73
N MET A 66 -17.88 0.80 -19.39
CA MET A 66 -18.58 -0.24 -18.64
C MET A 66 -19.96 -0.33 -19.27
N THR A 67 -20.33 -1.49 -19.82
CA THR A 67 -21.52 -1.68 -20.66
C THR A 67 -22.56 -0.63 -20.29
N LEU A 68 -22.73 0.39 -21.13
CA LEU A 68 -23.86 1.31 -20.96
C LEU A 68 -25.08 0.48 -21.27
N PRO A 69 -26.21 0.72 -20.57
CA PRO A 69 -27.41 -0.02 -20.89
C PRO A 69 -27.73 0.26 -22.36
N PRO A 70 -28.20 -0.73 -23.13
CA PRO A 70 -28.70 -0.44 -24.46
C PRO A 70 -29.70 0.71 -24.31
N THR A 71 -29.69 1.69 -25.22
CA THR A 71 -30.58 2.88 -25.15
C THR A 71 -32.07 2.52 -25.06
N THR A 72 -32.41 1.26 -25.31
CA THR A 72 -33.73 0.64 -25.17
C THR A 72 -34.09 0.13 -23.77
N ALA A 73 -33.17 0.11 -22.80
CA ALA A 73 -33.45 -0.34 -21.43
C ALA A 73 -34.46 0.60 -20.73
N PRO A 74 -35.35 0.12 -19.84
CA PRO A 74 -36.25 0.95 -19.05
C PRO A 74 -35.52 2.09 -18.32
N ALA A 75 -36.19 3.24 -18.14
CA ALA A 75 -35.59 4.41 -17.49
C ALA A 75 -35.06 4.09 -16.08
N ILE A 76 -35.79 3.27 -15.33
CA ILE A 76 -35.42 2.84 -13.98
C ILE A 76 -34.15 1.97 -13.96
N GLU A 77 -33.93 1.12 -14.97
CA GLU A 77 -32.70 0.34 -15.08
C GLU A 77 -31.50 1.24 -15.40
N ARG A 78 -31.67 2.22 -16.28
CA ARG A 78 -30.59 3.19 -16.58
C ARG A 78 -30.21 4.01 -15.35
N ALA A 79 -31.20 4.44 -14.56
CA ALA A 79 -30.97 5.11 -13.28
C ALA A 79 -30.25 4.19 -12.28
N ALA A 80 -30.62 2.91 -12.21
CA ALA A 80 -29.93 1.92 -11.39
C ALA A 80 -28.45 1.76 -11.79
N TRP A 81 -28.14 1.77 -13.08
CA TRP A 81 -26.76 1.64 -13.56
C TRP A 81 -25.93 2.89 -13.24
N ALA A 82 -26.53 4.07 -13.33
CA ALA A 82 -25.91 5.32 -12.90
C ALA A 82 -25.61 5.32 -11.40
N LEU A 83 -26.54 4.82 -10.58
CA LEU A 83 -26.34 4.65 -9.14
C LEU A 83 -25.20 3.66 -8.84
N VAL A 84 -25.17 2.49 -9.49
CA VAL A 84 -24.07 1.52 -9.35
C VAL A 84 -22.72 2.15 -9.73
N HIS A 85 -22.68 2.94 -10.80
CA HIS A 85 -21.48 3.66 -11.20
C HIS A 85 -21.02 4.66 -10.14
N ALA A 86 -21.94 5.44 -9.56
CA ALA A 86 -21.63 6.37 -8.48
C ALA A 86 -21.03 5.65 -7.27
N TYR A 87 -21.59 4.51 -6.85
CA TYR A 87 -21.01 3.70 -5.76
C TYR A 87 -19.63 3.13 -6.07
N ARG A 88 -19.38 2.72 -7.33
CA ARG A 88 -18.05 2.27 -7.78
C ARG A 88 -17.03 3.40 -7.84
N SER A 89 -17.47 4.65 -8.02
CA SER A 89 -16.62 5.85 -8.06
C SER A 89 -16.37 6.41 -6.68
N GLU A 90 -17.42 6.77 -5.96
CA GLU A 90 -17.35 7.59 -4.75
C GLU A 90 -17.71 6.81 -3.47
N GLY A 91 -18.10 5.53 -3.57
CA GLY A 91 -18.53 4.75 -2.41
C GLY A 91 -17.49 4.69 -1.28
N HIS A 92 -16.20 4.73 -1.65
CA HIS A 92 -15.07 4.76 -0.71
C HIS A 92 -15.06 6.02 0.18
N LEU A 93 -15.62 7.15 -0.27
CA LEU A 93 -15.75 8.36 0.54
C LEU A 93 -16.70 8.16 1.73
N MET A 94 -17.67 7.24 1.59
CA MET A 94 -18.63 6.89 2.64
C MET A 94 -18.27 5.61 3.41
N ALA A 95 -17.08 5.03 3.18
CA ALA A 95 -16.64 3.82 3.87
C ALA A 95 -16.31 4.05 5.35
N LYS A 96 -16.59 3.03 6.19
CA LYS A 96 -16.37 3.04 7.64
C LYS A 96 -14.92 2.69 7.99
N LEU A 97 -14.01 3.56 7.55
CA LEU A 97 -12.57 3.33 7.60
C LEU A 97 -11.94 3.68 8.96
N ASP A 98 -12.35 4.80 9.56
CA ASP A 98 -11.72 5.31 10.78
C ASP A 98 -12.13 4.48 12.02
N PRO A 99 -11.19 3.74 12.65
CA PRO A 99 -11.49 3.01 13.88
C PRO A 99 -11.85 3.95 15.04
N LEU A 100 -11.38 5.20 15.06
CA LEU A 100 -11.65 6.13 16.15
C LEU A 100 -13.02 6.83 16.03
N GLY A 101 -13.64 6.80 14.85
CA GLY A 101 -14.89 7.50 14.56
C GLY A 101 -14.81 8.98 14.94
N LEU A 102 -13.68 9.61 14.61
CA LEU A 102 -13.40 11.03 14.77
C LEU A 102 -13.60 11.79 13.45
N VAL A 103 -13.37 11.12 12.33
CA VAL A 103 -13.60 11.69 11.01
C VAL A 103 -15.11 11.67 10.72
N GLU A 104 -15.70 12.85 10.56
CA GLU A 104 -17.05 12.97 10.04
C GLU A 104 -17.07 12.56 8.56
N VAL A 105 -17.92 11.60 8.23
CA VAL A 105 -18.13 11.15 6.85
C VAL A 105 -19.26 11.98 6.26
N PRO A 106 -18.99 12.95 5.37
CA PRO A 106 -20.05 13.74 4.75
C PRO A 106 -20.96 12.83 3.92
N ALA A 107 -22.24 13.19 3.86
CA ALA A 107 -23.16 12.52 2.95
C ALA A 107 -22.74 12.84 1.51
N GLU A 108 -22.63 11.81 0.66
CA GLU A 108 -22.32 11.96 -0.75
C GLU A 108 -23.63 12.01 -1.56
N PRO A 109 -24.03 13.19 -2.11
CA PRO A 109 -25.30 13.32 -2.82
C PRO A 109 -25.43 12.37 -3.99
N GLU A 110 -24.33 12.05 -4.69
CA GLU A 110 -24.34 11.14 -5.83
C GLU A 110 -24.67 9.69 -5.46
N LEU A 111 -24.57 9.31 -4.18
CA LEU A 111 -24.94 7.97 -3.71
C LEU A 111 -26.43 7.87 -3.32
N ALA A 112 -27.15 8.99 -3.28
CA ALA A 112 -28.58 9.00 -2.98
C ALA A 112 -29.41 8.58 -4.22
N PRO A 113 -30.38 7.64 -4.10
CA PRO A 113 -31.24 7.25 -5.22
C PRO A 113 -31.96 8.43 -5.89
N ALA A 114 -32.39 9.40 -5.09
CA ALA A 114 -33.08 10.60 -5.57
C ALA A 114 -32.22 11.46 -6.52
N TYR A 115 -30.89 11.45 -6.37
CA TYR A 115 -29.98 12.15 -7.29
C TYR A 115 -30.05 11.60 -8.71
N HIS A 116 -30.33 10.30 -8.85
CA HIS A 116 -30.47 9.60 -10.12
C HIS A 116 -31.93 9.56 -10.62
N GLY A 117 -32.83 10.32 -10.00
CA GLY A 117 -34.25 10.37 -10.36
C GLY A 117 -35.05 9.14 -9.96
N ILE A 118 -34.56 8.33 -9.00
CA ILE A 118 -35.29 7.18 -8.44
C ILE A 118 -36.15 7.68 -7.28
N ALA A 119 -37.48 7.62 -7.42
CA ALA A 119 -38.40 7.97 -6.34
C ALA A 119 -38.52 6.83 -5.31
N ASP A 120 -38.88 7.17 -4.06
CA ASP A 120 -39.05 6.17 -2.99
C ASP A 120 -40.05 5.06 -3.34
N ALA A 121 -41.09 5.40 -4.12
CA ALA A 121 -42.09 4.44 -4.59
C ALA A 121 -41.54 3.41 -5.59
N GLU A 122 -40.38 3.68 -6.20
CA GLU A 122 -39.73 2.81 -7.20
C GLU A 122 -38.69 1.88 -6.57
N LEU A 123 -38.39 2.00 -5.28
CA LEU A 123 -37.37 1.18 -4.61
C LEU A 123 -37.69 -0.32 -4.60
N ASP A 124 -38.95 -0.70 -4.82
CA ASP A 124 -39.37 -2.11 -4.89
C ASP A 124 -39.44 -2.62 -6.34
N ALA A 125 -39.12 -1.78 -7.35
CA ALA A 125 -39.00 -2.19 -8.74
C ALA A 125 -37.81 -3.16 -8.91
N VAL A 126 -38.06 -4.27 -9.62
CA VAL A 126 -37.02 -5.26 -9.93
C VAL A 126 -36.25 -4.80 -11.15
N VAL A 127 -34.93 -4.69 -11.01
CA VAL A 127 -34.00 -4.26 -12.06
C VAL A 127 -32.82 -5.23 -12.13
N ASP A 128 -32.25 -5.41 -13.32
CA ASP A 128 -30.90 -5.94 -13.44
C ASP A 128 -29.92 -4.76 -13.44
N ALA A 129 -29.21 -4.57 -12.32
CA ALA A 129 -28.30 -3.45 -12.12
C ALA A 129 -26.84 -3.76 -12.52
N GLY A 130 -26.55 -4.98 -13.01
CA GLY A 130 -25.18 -5.35 -13.43
C GLY A 130 -24.17 -5.43 -12.28
N ILE A 131 -24.61 -5.85 -11.08
CA ILE A 131 -23.75 -6.14 -9.92
C ILE A 131 -23.36 -7.62 -9.97
N ALA A 132 -22.07 -7.94 -9.90
CA ALA A 132 -21.57 -9.30 -10.12
C ALA A 132 -22.08 -10.35 -9.10
N SER A 133 -22.49 -9.90 -7.91
CA SER A 133 -23.05 -10.75 -6.85
C SER A 133 -24.58 -10.84 -6.84
N LEU A 134 -25.28 -10.10 -7.71
CA LEU A 134 -26.73 -9.96 -7.66
C LEU A 134 -27.32 -10.04 -9.07
N GLY A 135 -28.25 -10.97 -9.29
CA GLY A 135 -29.09 -10.97 -10.51
C GLY A 135 -30.20 -9.91 -10.45
N PRO A 136 -31.26 -10.04 -11.27
CA PRO A 136 -32.42 -9.16 -11.18
C PRO A 136 -33.01 -9.14 -9.76
N ALA A 137 -33.08 -7.95 -9.16
CA ALA A 137 -33.49 -7.77 -7.76
C ALA A 137 -34.19 -6.41 -7.54
N PRO A 138 -34.98 -6.27 -6.46
CA PRO A 138 -35.54 -4.98 -6.07
C PRO A 138 -34.44 -3.93 -5.87
N LEU A 139 -34.67 -2.69 -6.30
CA LEU A 139 -33.73 -1.56 -6.13
C LEU A 139 -33.27 -1.37 -4.68
N ARG A 140 -34.13 -1.61 -3.70
CA ARG A 140 -33.78 -1.63 -2.28
C ARG A 140 -32.64 -2.61 -1.99
N LYS A 141 -32.70 -3.81 -2.57
CA LYS A 141 -31.67 -4.83 -2.40
C LYS A 141 -30.37 -4.48 -3.13
N VAL A 142 -30.48 -3.84 -4.29
CA VAL A 142 -29.35 -3.26 -5.02
C VAL A 142 -28.63 -2.24 -4.13
N LEU A 143 -29.36 -1.28 -3.55
CA LEU A 143 -28.82 -0.25 -2.67
C LEU A 143 -28.13 -0.83 -1.42
N GLU A 144 -28.78 -1.77 -0.73
CA GLU A 144 -28.18 -2.48 0.41
C GLU A 144 -26.86 -3.15 0.04
N THR A 145 -26.81 -3.79 -1.14
CA THR A 145 -25.62 -4.49 -1.62
C THR A 145 -24.50 -3.51 -1.95
N LEU A 146 -24.81 -2.39 -2.59
CA LEU A 146 -23.84 -1.34 -2.91
C LEU A 146 -23.27 -0.68 -1.66
N GLN A 147 -24.12 -0.29 -0.71
CA GLN A 147 -23.70 0.30 0.56
C GLN A 147 -22.79 -0.64 1.33
N ALA A 148 -23.13 -1.93 1.38
CA ALA A 148 -22.33 -2.86 2.13
C ALA A 148 -21.03 -3.30 1.42
N THR A 149 -21.00 -3.23 0.09
CA THR A 149 -19.80 -3.52 -0.71
C THR A 149 -18.82 -2.35 -0.69
N TYR A 150 -19.29 -1.12 -0.92
CA TYR A 150 -18.42 0.04 -1.16
C TYR A 150 -18.31 1.01 0.02
N CYS A 151 -19.25 0.95 0.97
CA CYS A 151 -19.30 1.84 2.14
C CYS A 151 -19.16 1.06 3.48
N GLY A 152 -18.68 -0.19 3.42
CA GLY A 152 -18.41 -1.03 4.59
C GLY A 152 -17.04 -0.71 5.22
N SER A 153 -16.38 -1.72 5.77
CA SER A 153 -15.01 -1.60 6.33
C SER A 153 -13.91 -1.46 5.27
N ILE A 154 -14.27 -1.52 3.98
CA ILE A 154 -13.36 -1.43 2.84
C ILE A 154 -13.89 -0.37 1.88
N GLY A 155 -13.02 0.58 1.51
CA GLY A 155 -13.19 1.49 0.38
C GLY A 155 -12.21 1.12 -0.73
N LEU A 156 -12.64 1.16 -1.99
CA LEU A 156 -11.79 0.85 -3.14
C LEU A 156 -11.83 2.02 -4.12
N GLU A 157 -10.68 2.64 -4.36
CA GLU A 157 -10.48 3.57 -5.47
C GLU A 157 -10.03 2.80 -6.71
N LEU A 158 -10.86 2.79 -7.75
CA LEU A 158 -10.57 2.09 -9.00
C LEU A 158 -10.85 2.93 -10.25
N MET A 159 -11.59 4.03 -10.15
CA MET A 159 -12.13 4.72 -11.31
C MET A 159 -11.12 5.61 -12.04
N HIS A 160 -10.03 6.02 -11.37
CA HIS A 160 -8.86 6.66 -11.99
C HIS A 160 -8.08 5.73 -12.94
N ILE A 161 -8.31 4.41 -12.87
CA ILE A 161 -7.64 3.42 -13.72
C ILE A 161 -8.24 3.43 -15.12
N THR A 162 -7.48 3.87 -16.12
CA THR A 162 -7.98 3.97 -17.51
C THR A 162 -8.37 2.60 -18.11
N SER A 163 -7.65 1.53 -17.74
CA SER A 163 -7.93 0.18 -18.25
C SER A 163 -9.29 -0.36 -17.78
N HIS A 164 -10.23 -0.48 -18.72
CA HIS A 164 -11.54 -1.09 -18.48
C HIS A 164 -11.40 -2.52 -17.92
N GLN A 165 -10.49 -3.34 -18.46
CA GLN A 165 -10.30 -4.72 -18.00
C GLN A 165 -9.89 -4.78 -16.52
N LYS A 166 -9.00 -3.87 -16.08
CA LYS A 166 -8.59 -3.77 -14.68
C LYS A 166 -9.76 -3.34 -13.79
N ARG A 167 -10.49 -2.30 -14.20
CA ARG A 167 -11.68 -1.82 -13.46
C ARG A 167 -12.77 -2.87 -13.33
N ALA A 168 -13.16 -3.50 -14.43
CA ALA A 168 -14.16 -4.56 -14.43
C ALA A 168 -13.77 -5.73 -13.52
N TRP A 169 -12.49 -6.16 -13.57
CA TRP A 169 -12.00 -7.20 -12.68
C TRP A 169 -12.08 -6.78 -11.21
N LEU A 170 -11.67 -5.56 -10.87
CA LEU A 170 -11.71 -5.01 -9.51
C LEU A 170 -13.14 -4.94 -8.98
N SER A 171 -14.07 -4.34 -9.72
CA SER A 171 -15.48 -4.25 -9.33
C SER A 171 -16.08 -5.64 -9.13
N GLU A 172 -15.82 -6.59 -10.05
CA GLU A 172 -16.27 -7.96 -9.91
C GLU A 172 -15.70 -8.65 -8.66
N GLN A 173 -14.40 -8.49 -8.38
CA GLN A 173 -13.77 -9.11 -7.21
C GLN A 173 -14.34 -8.54 -5.90
N MET A 174 -14.57 -7.23 -5.85
CA MET A 174 -15.15 -6.52 -4.71
C MET A 174 -16.58 -7.00 -4.44
N GLU A 175 -17.43 -6.99 -5.48
CA GLU A 175 -18.85 -7.35 -5.38
C GLU A 175 -19.06 -8.84 -5.06
N ARG A 176 -18.27 -9.74 -5.64
CA ARG A 176 -18.38 -11.19 -5.38
C ARG A 176 -17.91 -11.59 -3.99
N ARG A 177 -16.97 -10.84 -3.39
CA ARG A 177 -16.43 -11.10 -2.06
C ARG A 177 -17.14 -10.34 -0.96
N ALA A 178 -17.95 -9.35 -1.29
CA ALA A 178 -18.81 -8.66 -0.34
C ALA A 178 -19.48 -9.68 0.60
N HIS A 179 -19.31 -9.47 1.90
CA HIS A 179 -19.86 -10.32 2.98
C HIS A 179 -19.33 -11.75 3.08
N ARG A 180 -18.24 -12.11 2.40
CA ARG A 180 -17.63 -13.44 2.56
C ARG A 180 -16.52 -13.39 3.59
N ALA A 181 -16.80 -13.93 4.79
CA ALA A 181 -15.78 -14.12 5.80
C ALA A 181 -14.64 -15.01 5.24
N PRO A 182 -13.37 -14.72 5.62
CA PRO A 182 -12.26 -15.65 5.38
C PRO A 182 -12.54 -17.01 6.01
N SER A 183 -11.82 -18.05 5.56
CA SER A 183 -12.01 -19.38 6.14
C SER A 183 -11.68 -19.38 7.64
N PRO A 184 -12.34 -20.24 8.45
CA PRO A 184 -12.05 -20.34 9.89
C PRO A 184 -10.56 -20.54 10.19
N GLN A 185 -9.82 -21.25 9.34
CA GLN A 185 -8.39 -21.45 9.48
C GLN A 185 -7.59 -20.14 9.35
N VAL A 186 -7.95 -19.29 8.36
CA VAL A 186 -7.34 -17.97 8.19
C VAL A 186 -7.66 -17.11 9.40
N ARG A 187 -8.92 -17.10 9.85
CA ARG A 187 -9.35 -16.27 10.99
C ARG A 187 -8.64 -16.63 12.29
N ARG A 188 -8.50 -17.93 12.59
CA ARG A 188 -7.71 -18.43 13.73
C ARG A 188 -6.23 -18.05 13.64
N ARG A 189 -5.63 -18.18 12.45
CA ARG A 189 -4.23 -17.77 12.22
C ARG A 189 -4.05 -16.28 12.46
N MET A 190 -4.93 -15.44 11.94
CA MET A 190 -4.87 -14.00 12.14
C MET A 190 -5.04 -13.61 13.60
N LEU A 191 -5.98 -14.23 14.34
CA LEU A 191 -6.13 -14.00 15.78
C LEU A 191 -4.85 -14.36 16.54
N ARG A 192 -4.24 -15.52 16.25
CA ARG A 192 -3.00 -15.93 16.90
C ARG A 192 -1.89 -14.90 16.69
N MET A 193 -1.70 -14.46 15.45
CA MET A 193 -0.67 -13.48 15.13
C MET A 193 -0.92 -12.12 15.78
N LEU A 194 -2.18 -11.71 15.86
CA LEU A 194 -2.59 -10.50 16.54
C LEU A 194 -2.29 -10.58 18.03
N ALA A 195 -2.63 -11.70 18.68
CA ALA A 195 -2.33 -11.97 20.08
C ALA A 195 -0.82 -12.05 20.37
N ASP A 196 -0.06 -12.68 19.48
CA ASP A 196 1.40 -12.80 19.59
C ASP A 196 2.10 -11.44 19.49
N ALA A 197 1.61 -10.59 18.57
CA ALA A 197 2.09 -9.22 18.36
C ALA A 197 1.77 -8.32 19.56
N GLU A 198 0.51 -8.32 20.02
CA GLU A 198 0.09 -7.56 21.19
C GLU A 198 0.85 -8.01 22.45
N GLY A 199 1.00 -9.33 22.63
CA GLY A 199 1.75 -9.92 23.74
C GLY A 199 3.22 -9.49 23.75
N PHE A 200 3.87 -9.48 22.58
CA PHE A 200 5.26 -9.02 22.44
C PHE A 200 5.42 -7.52 22.76
N GLU A 201 4.53 -6.68 22.22
CA GLU A 201 4.53 -5.24 22.47
C GLU A 201 4.33 -4.91 23.95
N ARG A 202 3.32 -5.52 24.58
CA ARG A 202 3.03 -5.36 26.02
C ARG A 202 4.19 -5.86 26.89
N PHE A 203 4.79 -6.99 26.53
CA PHE A 203 5.95 -7.52 27.24
C PHE A 203 7.13 -6.55 27.19
N CYS A 204 7.45 -6.00 26.00
CA CYS A 204 8.49 -5.01 25.85
C CYS A 204 8.19 -3.74 26.66
N HIS A 205 6.94 -3.27 26.65
CA HIS A 205 6.53 -2.09 27.41
C HIS A 205 6.76 -2.25 28.93
N VAL A 206 6.44 -3.43 29.47
CA VAL A 206 6.61 -3.74 30.89
C VAL A 206 8.06 -3.94 31.27
N LYS A 207 8.84 -4.68 30.46
CA LYS A 207 10.22 -5.06 30.80
C LYS A 207 11.25 -3.98 30.51
N TYR A 208 10.98 -3.09 29.54
CA TYR A 208 11.90 -2.04 29.10
C TYR A 208 11.23 -0.66 29.12
N PRO A 209 10.75 -0.19 30.30
CA PRO A 209 10.11 1.11 30.41
C PRO A 209 11.08 2.22 29.97
N GLY A 210 10.57 3.19 29.21
CA GLY A 210 11.36 4.33 28.73
C GLY A 210 12.26 4.06 27.52
N THR A 211 12.28 2.85 26.97
CA THR A 211 13.04 2.57 25.75
C THR A 211 12.22 2.89 24.51
N LYS A 212 12.78 3.68 23.59
CA LYS A 212 12.19 3.96 22.28
C LYS A 212 12.11 2.68 21.45
N ARG A 213 10.90 2.25 21.16
CA ARG A 213 10.61 1.03 20.39
C ARG A 213 9.69 1.29 19.20
N PHE A 214 9.04 2.46 19.16
CA PHE A 214 8.07 2.83 18.12
C PHE A 214 6.95 1.81 17.98
N SER A 215 6.26 1.62 19.11
CA SER A 215 5.24 0.63 19.34
C SER A 215 4.25 0.52 18.19
N LEU A 216 3.88 -0.74 17.90
CA LEU A 216 2.82 -1.11 16.97
C LEU A 216 1.42 -0.96 17.61
N GLU A 217 1.30 -0.76 18.92
CA GLU A 217 -0.01 -0.80 19.59
C GLU A 217 -1.01 0.22 19.02
N GLY A 218 -2.19 -0.27 18.65
CA GLY A 218 -3.21 0.43 17.85
C GLY A 218 -3.16 0.12 16.34
N SER A 219 -2.15 -0.62 15.88
CA SER A 219 -1.92 -1.03 14.48
C SER A 219 -1.46 -2.49 14.35
N GLU A 220 -1.77 -3.31 15.35
CA GLU A 220 -1.33 -4.71 15.49
C GLU A 220 -1.72 -5.57 14.27
N THR A 221 -2.82 -5.24 13.61
CA THR A 221 -3.32 -5.88 12.38
C THR A 221 -2.31 -5.82 11.22
N LEU A 222 -1.29 -4.96 11.28
CA LEU A 222 -0.17 -4.98 10.34
C LEU A 222 0.49 -6.37 10.27
N ILE A 223 0.62 -7.07 11.40
CA ILE A 223 1.31 -8.37 11.46
C ILE A 223 0.54 -9.46 10.72
N PRO A 224 -0.76 -9.72 11.02
CA PRO A 224 -1.52 -10.65 10.19
C PRO A 224 -1.68 -10.18 8.73
N LEU A 225 -1.70 -8.88 8.43
CA LEU A 225 -1.70 -8.35 7.06
C LEU A 225 -0.44 -8.79 6.29
N LEU A 226 0.75 -8.49 6.83
CA LEU A 226 2.03 -8.86 6.21
C LEU A 226 2.19 -10.37 6.08
N ASP A 227 1.74 -11.13 7.09
CA ASP A 227 1.72 -12.59 7.03
C ASP A 227 0.88 -13.12 5.88
N GLN A 228 -0.31 -12.56 5.65
CA GLN A 228 -1.14 -12.93 4.52
C GLN A 228 -0.48 -12.55 3.20
N VAL A 229 0.14 -11.38 3.08
CA VAL A 229 0.88 -10.97 1.86
C VAL A 229 1.97 -12.00 1.53
N ILE A 230 2.79 -12.38 2.51
CA ILE A 230 3.87 -13.35 2.34
C ILE A 230 3.32 -14.75 2.02
N SER A 231 2.27 -15.20 2.73
CA SER A 231 1.65 -16.51 2.51
C SER A 231 1.00 -16.62 1.12
N HIS A 232 0.34 -15.55 0.65
CA HIS A 232 -0.18 -15.46 -0.71
C HIS A 232 0.93 -15.44 -1.75
N ALA A 233 2.01 -14.69 -1.50
CA ALA A 233 3.15 -14.66 -2.41
C ALA A 233 3.77 -16.04 -2.61
N ALA A 234 4.02 -16.78 -1.52
CA ALA A 234 4.56 -18.14 -1.58
C ALA A 234 3.64 -19.09 -2.36
N ARG A 235 2.32 -19.06 -2.07
CA ARG A 235 1.31 -19.84 -2.82
C ARG A 235 1.23 -19.51 -4.31
N LEU A 236 1.49 -18.25 -4.67
CA LEU A 236 1.52 -17.79 -6.05
C LEU A 236 2.88 -18.03 -6.73
N GLY A 237 3.81 -18.72 -6.06
CA GLY A 237 5.09 -19.15 -6.62
C GLY A 237 6.24 -18.16 -6.42
N ALA A 238 6.10 -17.17 -5.55
CA ALA A 238 7.22 -16.32 -5.16
C ALA A 238 8.20 -17.11 -4.28
N ILE A 239 9.49 -17.02 -4.61
CA ILE A 239 10.58 -17.67 -3.86
C ILE A 239 11.34 -16.69 -2.98
N GLU A 240 11.24 -15.38 -3.26
CA GLU A 240 11.90 -14.32 -2.49
C GLU A 240 10.97 -13.12 -2.30
N ALA A 241 10.96 -12.53 -1.10
CA ALA A 241 10.35 -11.24 -0.82
C ALA A 241 11.38 -10.28 -0.20
N VAL A 242 11.50 -9.10 -0.78
CA VAL A 242 12.32 -8.01 -0.26
C VAL A 242 11.40 -6.99 0.39
N ILE A 243 11.64 -6.71 1.67
CA ILE A 243 10.80 -5.85 2.50
C ILE A 243 11.57 -4.56 2.81
N GLY A 244 10.91 -3.42 2.66
CA GLY A 244 11.30 -2.13 3.24
C GLY A 244 10.23 -1.68 4.22
N MET A 245 10.64 -1.17 5.38
CA MET A 245 9.70 -0.57 6.33
C MET A 245 10.38 0.51 7.17
N ALA A 246 9.59 1.47 7.61
CA ALA A 246 10.00 2.47 8.60
C ALA A 246 10.14 1.86 10.03
N HIS A 247 10.15 2.72 11.05
CA HIS A 247 10.32 2.32 12.45
C HIS A 247 9.07 1.67 13.08
N ARG A 248 7.86 2.05 12.63
CA ARG A 248 6.59 1.68 13.29
C ARG A 248 6.39 0.16 13.28
N GLY A 249 6.37 -0.44 14.48
CA GLY A 249 6.19 -1.88 14.66
C GLY A 249 7.28 -2.77 14.06
N ARG A 250 8.46 -2.20 13.73
CA ARG A 250 9.54 -2.95 13.09
C ARG A 250 10.07 -4.10 13.95
N LEU A 251 10.16 -3.91 15.27
CA LEU A 251 10.62 -4.98 16.17
C LEU A 251 9.65 -6.17 16.15
N THR A 252 8.35 -5.88 16.10
CA THR A 252 7.30 -6.90 16.01
C THR A 252 7.29 -7.57 14.65
N ALA A 253 7.54 -6.83 13.56
CA ALA A 253 7.74 -7.42 12.23
C ALA A 253 9.01 -8.31 12.16
N LEU A 254 10.11 -7.89 12.80
CA LEU A 254 11.34 -8.70 12.91
C LEU A 254 11.05 -10.02 13.64
N GLU A 255 10.35 -9.97 14.77
CA GLU A 255 10.02 -11.16 15.55
C GLU A 255 9.03 -12.06 14.80
N SER A 256 7.88 -11.52 14.40
CA SER A 256 6.76 -12.32 13.93
C SER A 256 6.81 -12.65 12.44
N ILE A 257 7.23 -11.70 11.59
CA ILE A 257 7.29 -11.89 10.13
C ILE A 257 8.63 -12.46 9.70
N MET A 258 9.72 -11.85 10.17
CA MET A 258 11.07 -12.29 9.83
C MET A 258 11.55 -13.47 10.69
N ARG A 259 10.75 -13.92 11.68
CA ARG A 259 11.07 -15.05 12.58
C ARG A 259 12.42 -14.89 13.29
N ARG A 260 12.80 -13.64 13.60
CA ARG A 260 13.95 -13.36 14.45
C ARG A 260 13.59 -13.75 15.88
N ALA A 261 14.45 -14.53 16.54
CA ALA A 261 14.16 -14.98 17.90
C ALA A 261 14.05 -13.79 18.87
N ALA A 262 13.03 -13.79 19.73
CA ALA A 262 12.80 -12.71 20.69
C ALA A 262 14.03 -12.48 21.60
N ARG A 263 14.75 -13.54 22.00
CA ARG A 263 16.00 -13.41 22.77
C ARG A 263 17.05 -12.55 22.09
N GLU A 264 17.13 -12.56 20.76
CA GLU A 264 18.10 -11.76 20.03
C GLU A 264 17.74 -10.28 20.08
N ILE A 265 16.45 -9.98 19.98
CA ILE A 265 15.93 -8.62 20.12
C ILE A 265 16.15 -8.13 21.55
N PHE A 266 15.80 -8.93 22.55
CA PHE A 266 16.01 -8.62 23.97
C PHE A 266 17.48 -8.41 24.33
N ALA A 267 18.39 -9.21 23.77
CA ALA A 267 19.84 -9.03 23.97
C ALA A 267 20.33 -7.66 23.49
N GLU A 268 19.66 -7.02 22.53
CA GLU A 268 19.97 -5.65 22.16
C GLU A 268 19.47 -4.64 23.19
N PHE A 269 18.32 -4.87 23.83
CA PHE A 269 17.81 -4.01 24.91
C PHE A 269 18.69 -4.04 26.16
N GLU A 270 19.28 -5.18 26.49
CA GLU A 270 20.14 -5.38 27.67
C GLU A 270 21.56 -4.79 27.52
N ASP A 271 21.89 -4.19 26.36
CA ASP A 271 23.16 -3.51 26.03
C ASP A 271 24.44 -4.29 26.44
N ILE A 272 24.44 -5.60 26.15
CA ILE A 272 25.36 -6.60 26.72
C ILE A 272 26.85 -6.31 26.39
N GLU A 273 27.19 -5.42 25.44
CA GLU A 273 28.56 -4.97 25.13
C GLU A 273 28.61 -3.51 24.59
N PRO A 274 28.69 -2.48 25.46
CA PRO A 274 28.71 -1.07 25.03
C PRO A 274 29.93 -0.72 24.16
N GLU A 275 31.08 -1.34 24.44
CA GLU A 275 32.36 -1.10 23.75
C GLU A 275 32.38 -1.66 22.31
N SER A 276 31.48 -2.60 21.97
CA SER A 276 31.33 -3.11 20.60
C SER A 276 30.73 -2.08 19.64
N SER A 277 30.16 -1.00 20.17
CA SER A 277 29.54 0.10 19.41
C SER A 277 30.56 1.17 18.97
N LEU A 278 31.85 1.01 19.31
CA LEU A 278 32.93 1.93 18.93
C LEU A 278 33.32 1.90 17.43
N GLY A 279 32.53 1.23 16.58
CA GLY A 279 32.67 1.31 15.13
C GLY A 279 31.41 0.86 14.37
N GLY A 280 30.67 1.81 13.79
CA GLY A 280 29.75 1.58 12.65
C GLY A 280 28.41 0.88 12.92
N GLY A 281 27.97 0.74 14.18
CA GLY A 281 26.64 0.20 14.49
C GLY A 281 25.51 1.21 14.27
N ASP A 282 24.33 0.73 13.88
CA ASP A 282 23.10 1.54 13.76
C ASP A 282 22.09 1.17 14.87
N VAL A 283 21.05 1.99 15.06
CA VAL A 283 19.99 1.74 16.04
C VAL A 283 19.17 0.50 15.70
N LYS A 284 18.61 -0.16 16.72
CA LYS A 284 17.94 -1.48 16.66
C LYS A 284 16.87 -1.58 15.56
N TYR A 285 16.13 -0.48 15.37
CA TYR A 285 15.05 -0.35 14.39
C TYR A 285 15.51 0.09 12.99
N HIS A 286 16.82 0.08 12.69
CA HIS A 286 17.37 0.22 11.33
C HIS A 286 17.97 -1.09 10.80
N LEU A 287 18.12 -2.11 11.65
CA LEU A 287 18.77 -3.36 11.29
C LEU A 287 17.89 -4.17 10.31
N GLY A 288 18.52 -4.66 9.25
CA GLY A 288 17.93 -5.65 8.34
C GLY A 288 18.03 -7.06 8.90
N TYR A 289 17.30 -7.98 8.28
CA TYR A 289 17.31 -9.39 8.67
C TYR A 289 16.95 -10.27 7.47
N SER A 290 17.42 -11.51 7.46
CA SER A 290 17.08 -12.50 6.45
C SER A 290 16.68 -13.81 7.10
N SER A 291 15.66 -14.45 6.53
CA SER A 291 15.16 -15.74 7.01
C SER A 291 14.43 -16.49 5.92
N ASP A 292 14.44 -17.81 6.04
CA ASP A 292 13.62 -18.69 5.20
C ASP A 292 12.34 -19.04 5.96
N ARG A 293 11.23 -19.06 5.23
CA ARG A 293 9.92 -19.35 5.78
C ARG A 293 9.23 -20.40 4.94
N THR A 294 8.77 -21.46 5.60
CA THR A 294 7.95 -22.52 4.99
C THR A 294 6.51 -22.36 5.46
N GLU A 295 5.58 -22.35 4.51
CA GLU A 295 4.14 -22.34 4.73
C GLU A 295 3.60 -23.76 5.01
N PRO A 296 2.41 -23.89 5.61
CA PRO A 296 1.81 -25.20 5.91
C PRO A 296 1.58 -26.09 4.68
N ASP A 297 1.46 -25.51 3.49
CA ASP A 297 1.31 -26.25 2.22
C ASP A 297 2.66 -26.71 1.61
N GLY A 298 3.77 -26.43 2.29
CA GLY A 298 5.12 -26.78 1.86
C GLY A 298 5.79 -25.77 0.93
N SER A 299 5.08 -24.73 0.49
CA SER A 299 5.71 -23.62 -0.23
C SER A 299 6.73 -22.90 0.66
N SER A 300 7.85 -22.49 0.10
CA SER A 300 8.90 -21.78 0.83
C SER A 300 9.25 -20.45 0.16
N ILE A 301 9.55 -19.47 1.00
CA ILE A 301 9.91 -18.13 0.57
C ILE A 301 11.04 -17.59 1.44
N HIS A 302 12.06 -17.03 0.80
CA HIS A 302 13.15 -16.35 1.47
C HIS A 302 12.80 -14.87 1.66
N LEU A 303 12.86 -14.40 2.89
CA LEU A 303 12.56 -13.03 3.28
C LEU A 303 13.86 -12.25 3.49
N SER A 304 13.88 -11.00 3.02
CA SER A 304 14.96 -10.06 3.33
C SER A 304 14.40 -8.69 3.67
N LEU A 305 14.49 -8.32 4.94
CA LEU A 305 14.21 -6.98 5.41
C LEU A 305 15.44 -6.09 5.18
N SER A 306 15.27 -4.99 4.47
CA SER A 306 16.34 -4.04 4.16
C SER A 306 16.75 -3.24 5.39
N PHE A 307 18.05 -2.95 5.50
CA PHE A 307 18.53 -1.88 6.36
C PHE A 307 18.02 -0.53 5.82
N ASN A 308 17.76 0.43 6.70
CA ASN A 308 17.34 1.77 6.31
C ASN A 308 17.79 2.81 7.33
N PRO A 309 18.10 4.04 6.90
CA PRO A 309 18.32 5.15 7.82
C PRO A 309 16.99 5.65 8.41
N SER A 310 17.05 6.65 9.29
CA SER A 310 15.86 7.36 9.80
C SER A 310 15.16 8.23 8.76
N HIS A 311 15.80 8.51 7.62
CA HIS A 311 15.20 9.25 6.51
C HIS A 311 14.09 8.39 5.90
N LEU A 312 12.84 8.74 6.20
CA LEU A 312 11.66 7.98 5.78
C LEU A 312 11.61 7.91 4.24
N GLU A 313 11.08 6.78 3.74
CA GLU A 313 10.93 6.47 2.30
C GLU A 313 12.26 6.36 1.51
N ALA A 314 13.43 6.69 2.09
CA ALA A 314 14.73 6.53 1.43
C ALA A 314 15.08 5.08 1.09
N VAL A 315 14.44 4.11 1.76
CA VAL A 315 14.62 2.67 1.50
C VAL A 315 13.83 2.19 0.29
N ASP A 316 12.82 2.93 -0.16
CA ASP A 316 11.88 2.51 -1.20
C ASP A 316 12.57 2.18 -2.54
N PRO A 317 13.34 3.11 -3.15
CA PRO A 317 14.02 2.80 -4.41
C PRO A 317 15.11 1.74 -4.21
N VAL A 318 15.69 1.64 -3.00
CA VAL A 318 16.69 0.61 -2.67
C VAL A 318 16.05 -0.78 -2.71
N VAL A 319 14.88 -0.95 -2.12
CA VAL A 319 14.12 -2.21 -2.16
C VAL A 319 13.74 -2.57 -3.59
N VAL A 320 13.19 -1.63 -4.36
CA VAL A 320 12.82 -1.87 -5.77
C VAL A 320 14.06 -2.28 -6.58
N GLY A 321 15.19 -1.62 -6.40
CA GLY A 321 16.46 -1.99 -7.01
C GLY A 321 16.95 -3.38 -6.60
N ARG A 322 16.85 -3.73 -5.31
CA ARG A 322 17.20 -5.08 -4.80
C ARG A 322 16.30 -6.15 -5.40
N VAL A 323 15.00 -5.91 -5.52
CA VAL A 323 14.05 -6.81 -6.19
C VAL A 323 14.48 -7.00 -7.64
N ARG A 324 14.71 -5.91 -8.37
CA ARG A 324 15.14 -5.95 -9.78
C ARG A 324 16.42 -6.76 -9.97
N ALA A 325 17.43 -6.55 -9.13
CA ALA A 325 18.68 -7.30 -9.17
C ALA A 325 18.48 -8.80 -8.91
N LYS A 326 17.62 -9.15 -7.94
CA LYS A 326 17.28 -10.55 -7.64
C LYS A 326 16.47 -11.19 -8.78
N GLN A 327 15.56 -10.46 -9.41
CA GLN A 327 14.83 -10.95 -10.59
C GLN A 327 15.78 -11.26 -11.73
N LEU A 328 16.74 -10.37 -12.02
CA LEU A 328 17.77 -10.61 -13.03
C LEU A 328 18.57 -11.88 -12.74
N ARG A 329 19.05 -12.03 -11.50
CA ARG A 329 19.81 -13.21 -11.06
C ARG A 329 19.01 -14.50 -11.22
N HIS A 330 17.72 -14.47 -10.89
CA HIS A 330 16.83 -15.63 -11.02
C HIS A 330 16.37 -15.88 -12.45
N GLN A 331 16.60 -14.95 -13.39
CA GLN A 331 16.00 -14.95 -14.74
C GLN A 331 14.45 -14.83 -14.67
N ASP A 332 13.94 -14.05 -13.73
CA ASP A 332 12.51 -13.82 -13.49
C ASP A 332 11.94 -12.74 -14.42
N TRP A 333 11.94 -13.00 -15.72
CA TRP A 333 11.50 -12.05 -16.76
C TRP A 333 10.00 -11.76 -16.74
N GLU A 334 9.21 -12.68 -16.17
CA GLU A 334 7.77 -12.50 -15.98
C GLU A 334 7.41 -11.84 -14.64
N HIS A 335 8.42 -11.52 -13.83
CA HIS A 335 8.30 -10.83 -12.55
C HIS A 335 7.36 -11.54 -11.56
N ARG A 336 7.46 -12.88 -11.47
CA ARG A 336 6.58 -13.72 -10.64
C ARG A 336 7.25 -14.19 -9.36
N ARG A 337 8.57 -14.38 -9.39
CA ARG A 337 9.33 -15.11 -8.36
C ARG A 337 9.88 -14.23 -7.26
N VAL A 338 10.12 -12.95 -7.52
CA VAL A 338 10.60 -12.00 -6.51
C VAL A 338 9.57 -10.89 -6.28
N LEU A 339 9.15 -10.73 -5.03
CA LEU A 339 8.19 -9.71 -4.58
C LEU A 339 8.89 -8.56 -3.86
N GLY A 340 8.47 -7.32 -4.15
CA GLY A 340 8.75 -6.17 -3.31
C GLY A 340 7.57 -5.88 -2.38
N VAL A 341 7.84 -5.64 -1.10
CA VAL A 341 6.86 -5.17 -0.11
C VAL A 341 7.41 -3.92 0.55
N LEU A 342 6.65 -2.84 0.54
CA LEU A 342 7.02 -1.58 1.19
C LEU A 342 5.97 -1.21 2.22
N VAL A 343 6.42 -0.86 3.43
CA VAL A 343 5.57 -0.44 4.55
C VAL A 343 5.88 1.00 4.91
N HIS A 344 4.87 1.86 4.78
CA HIS A 344 4.99 3.31 4.88
C HIS A 344 4.21 3.84 6.09
N GLY A 345 4.52 5.06 6.52
CA GLY A 345 3.65 5.86 7.37
C GLY A 345 2.82 6.83 6.53
N ASP A 346 1.60 7.14 6.95
CA ASP A 346 0.66 8.05 6.26
C ASP A 346 1.29 9.41 5.90
N ALA A 347 1.90 10.08 6.88
CA ALA A 347 2.50 11.39 6.66
C ALA A 347 3.69 11.36 5.68
N ALA A 348 4.51 10.32 5.76
CA ALA A 348 5.72 10.21 4.96
C ALA A 348 5.40 9.79 3.51
N PHE A 349 4.44 8.88 3.33
CA PHE A 349 3.98 8.45 2.02
C PHE A 349 3.45 9.63 1.19
N ALA A 350 2.68 10.53 1.83
CA ALA A 350 2.15 11.72 1.18
C ALA A 350 3.20 12.83 0.98
N GLY A 351 4.16 12.97 1.91
CA GLY A 351 5.04 14.14 1.98
C GLY A 351 6.43 13.98 1.35
N GLN A 352 6.93 12.76 1.15
CA GLN A 352 8.28 12.53 0.63
C GLN A 352 8.28 12.35 -0.90
N GLY A 353 9.00 13.21 -1.62
CA GLY A 353 9.10 13.15 -3.09
C GLY A 353 9.69 11.83 -3.64
N LEU A 354 10.50 11.14 -2.84
CA LEU A 354 11.05 9.82 -3.20
C LEU A 354 9.95 8.77 -3.45
N VAL A 355 8.77 8.92 -2.83
CA VAL A 355 7.63 8.02 -3.05
C VAL A 355 7.14 8.18 -4.49
N ALA A 356 6.86 9.40 -4.93
CA ALA A 356 6.44 9.69 -6.30
C ALA A 356 7.51 9.28 -7.33
N GLU A 357 8.79 9.56 -7.04
CA GLU A 357 9.90 9.13 -7.89
C GLU A 357 9.95 7.61 -8.02
N THR A 358 9.80 6.87 -6.91
CA THR A 358 9.83 5.39 -6.90
C THR A 358 8.61 4.80 -7.61
N LEU A 359 7.40 5.33 -7.37
CA LEU A 359 6.18 4.90 -8.05
C LEU A 359 6.32 5.07 -9.57
N ASN A 360 6.90 6.18 -10.03
CA ASN A 360 7.15 6.41 -11.45
C ASN A 360 8.06 5.34 -12.10
N LEU A 361 8.93 4.67 -11.32
CA LEU A 361 9.78 3.58 -11.81
C LEU A 361 9.02 2.26 -12.05
N SER A 362 7.83 2.09 -11.47
CA SER A 362 7.08 0.82 -11.40
C SER A 362 6.89 0.13 -12.75
N SER A 363 6.72 0.89 -13.83
CA SER A 363 6.45 0.38 -15.19
C SER A 363 7.58 0.61 -16.19
N LEU A 364 8.63 1.37 -15.84
CA LEU A 364 9.74 1.67 -16.74
C LEU A 364 10.58 0.42 -17.01
N ALA A 365 10.93 0.16 -18.28
CA ALA A 365 11.56 -1.11 -18.67
C ALA A 365 12.86 -1.46 -17.90
N GLY A 366 13.67 -0.45 -17.56
CA GLY A 366 14.91 -0.63 -16.80
C GLY A 366 14.70 -0.95 -15.32
N TYR A 367 13.55 -0.54 -14.76
CA TYR A 367 13.32 -0.54 -13.31
C TYR A 367 12.18 -1.44 -12.87
N ARG A 368 11.21 -1.74 -13.75
CA ARG A 368 10.00 -2.48 -13.43
C ARG A 368 10.30 -3.82 -12.75
N THR A 369 9.53 -4.10 -11.71
CA THR A 369 9.62 -5.29 -10.86
C THR A 369 8.33 -6.12 -10.88
N GLY A 370 7.37 -5.77 -11.74
CA GLY A 370 6.09 -6.47 -11.90
C GLY A 370 5.12 -6.26 -10.75
N GLY A 371 5.15 -5.09 -10.13
CA GLY A 371 4.24 -4.71 -9.06
C GLY A 371 4.85 -4.85 -7.66
N THR A 372 4.91 -3.75 -6.93
CA THR A 372 5.21 -3.67 -5.49
C THR A 372 3.91 -3.66 -4.68
N VAL A 373 3.92 -4.33 -3.53
CA VAL A 373 2.81 -4.25 -2.55
C VAL A 373 3.14 -3.16 -1.54
N HIS A 374 2.37 -2.09 -1.56
CA HIS A 374 2.50 -0.97 -0.63
C HIS A 374 1.47 -1.12 0.50
N VAL A 375 1.95 -1.07 1.74
CA VAL A 375 1.11 -1.10 2.94
C VAL A 375 1.34 0.18 3.71
N ILE A 376 0.31 1.00 3.88
CA ILE A 376 0.39 2.23 4.66
C ILE A 376 -0.17 1.95 6.04
N VAL A 377 0.63 2.20 7.07
CA VAL A 377 0.20 2.18 8.47
C VAL A 377 -0.40 3.55 8.78
N ASN A 378 -1.66 3.74 8.42
CA ASN A 378 -2.35 5.02 8.52
C ASN A 378 -2.95 5.18 9.93
N ASN A 379 -2.08 5.57 10.85
CA ASN A 379 -2.46 5.88 12.23
C ASN A 379 -3.02 7.30 12.41
N GLN A 380 -3.21 8.02 11.30
CA GLN A 380 -3.83 9.34 11.22
C GLN A 380 -3.05 10.45 11.93
N VAL A 381 -1.75 10.26 12.23
CA VAL A 381 -0.93 11.26 12.92
C VAL A 381 0.58 11.13 12.64
N GLY A 382 1.15 12.14 11.99
CA GLY A 382 2.57 12.28 11.70
C GLY A 382 3.26 13.07 12.79
N PHE A 383 3.93 12.38 13.72
CA PHE A 383 4.46 13.00 14.95
C PHE A 383 3.35 13.70 15.75
N THR A 384 3.19 15.02 15.59
CA THR A 384 2.14 15.87 16.19
C THR A 384 1.16 16.43 15.16
N ALA A 385 1.45 16.32 13.86
CA ALA A 385 0.64 16.89 12.79
C ALA A 385 -0.56 15.99 12.48
N THR A 386 -1.71 16.60 12.25
CA THR A 386 -2.96 15.95 11.82
C THR A 386 -2.97 15.69 10.31
N PRO A 387 -3.88 14.85 9.78
CA PRO A 387 -4.00 14.59 8.35
C PRO A 387 -4.13 15.86 7.49
N ALA A 388 -4.91 16.84 7.94
CA ALA A 388 -5.13 18.11 7.23
C ALA A 388 -3.88 19.00 7.15
N GLU A 389 -2.89 18.78 8.02
CA GLU A 389 -1.61 19.52 8.03
C GLU A 389 -0.51 18.81 7.22
N GLN A 390 -0.73 17.54 6.85
CA GLN A 390 0.28 16.71 6.19
C GLN A 390 0.10 16.64 4.67
N ARG A 391 -1.12 16.88 4.16
CA ARG A 391 -1.47 16.68 2.74
C ARG A 391 -2.61 17.59 2.31
N SER A 392 -2.77 17.74 1.00
CA SER A 392 -3.78 18.60 0.36
C SER A 392 -4.91 17.83 -0.30
N THR A 393 -5.02 16.53 -0.05
CA THR A 393 -5.98 15.62 -0.67
C THR A 393 -6.63 14.72 0.40
N PRO A 394 -7.78 14.06 0.12
CA PRO A 394 -8.49 13.25 1.11
C PRO A 394 -7.63 12.12 1.71
N TYR A 395 -6.91 11.38 0.87
CA TYR A 395 -6.15 10.20 1.29
C TYR A 395 -4.65 10.44 1.26
N CYS A 396 -3.92 9.82 2.19
CA CYS A 396 -2.47 9.83 2.14
C CYS A 396 -1.92 9.11 0.90
N THR A 397 -2.74 8.24 0.29
CA THR A 397 -2.40 7.40 -0.85
C THR A 397 -2.63 8.04 -2.22
N ASP A 398 -3.16 9.26 -2.30
CA ASP A 398 -3.53 9.88 -3.59
C ASP A 398 -2.34 10.04 -4.54
N VAL A 399 -1.11 10.14 -4.01
CA VAL A 399 0.13 10.11 -4.83
C VAL A 399 0.22 8.85 -5.70
N ALA A 400 -0.33 7.72 -5.28
CA ALA A 400 -0.32 6.47 -6.03
C ALA A 400 -1.28 6.46 -7.23
N GLN A 401 -2.26 7.36 -7.27
CA GLN A 401 -3.14 7.50 -8.43
C GLN A 401 -2.35 7.87 -9.70
N MET A 402 -1.17 8.49 -9.57
CA MET A 402 -0.31 8.85 -10.70
C MET A 402 0.09 7.66 -11.60
N ILE A 403 0.14 6.45 -11.04
CA ILE A 403 0.48 5.22 -11.79
C ILE A 403 -0.74 4.32 -12.06
N GLN A 404 -1.95 4.80 -11.75
CA GLN A 404 -3.19 4.07 -12.02
C GLN A 404 -3.23 2.66 -11.41
N CYS A 405 -2.67 2.51 -10.20
CA CYS A 405 -2.83 1.30 -9.39
C CYS A 405 -4.11 1.36 -8.54
N PRO A 406 -4.71 0.21 -8.21
CA PRO A 406 -5.83 0.17 -7.27
C PRO A 406 -5.36 0.50 -5.85
N ILE A 407 -6.24 1.20 -5.12
CA ILE A 407 -6.02 1.60 -3.73
C ILE A 407 -7.19 1.05 -2.92
N TRP A 408 -6.88 0.20 -1.94
CA TRP A 408 -7.84 -0.26 -0.95
C TRP A 408 -7.60 0.45 0.36
N HIS A 409 -8.59 1.19 0.84
CA HIS A 409 -8.64 1.65 2.22
C HIS A 409 -9.39 0.62 3.04
N VAL A 410 -8.84 0.28 4.21
CA VAL A 410 -9.45 -0.74 5.07
C VAL A 410 -9.34 -0.34 6.52
N ASN A 411 -10.44 -0.53 7.26
CA ASN A 411 -10.44 -0.39 8.70
C ASN A 411 -9.61 -1.51 9.31
N GLY A 412 -8.48 -1.17 9.93
CA GLY A 412 -7.55 -2.11 10.54
C GLY A 412 -8.11 -2.85 11.75
N GLU A 413 -9.22 -2.41 12.34
CA GLU A 413 -9.93 -3.18 13.38
C GLU A 413 -10.86 -4.25 12.82
N ASP A 414 -11.21 -4.21 11.54
CA ASP A 414 -11.92 -5.30 10.87
C ASP A 414 -10.94 -6.27 10.21
N VAL A 415 -10.43 -7.19 11.02
CA VAL A 415 -9.39 -8.16 10.64
C VAL A 415 -9.81 -9.02 9.44
N ASP A 416 -11.10 -9.34 9.30
CA ASP A 416 -11.62 -10.10 8.15
C ASP A 416 -11.60 -9.29 6.86
N ALA A 417 -11.89 -7.99 6.94
CA ALA A 417 -11.82 -7.08 5.81
C ALA A 417 -10.38 -6.92 5.32
N VAL A 418 -9.42 -6.81 6.25
CA VAL A 418 -7.98 -6.76 5.92
C VAL A 418 -7.56 -8.04 5.15
N ALA A 419 -7.99 -9.21 5.59
CA ALA A 419 -7.70 -10.47 4.90
C ALA A 419 -8.25 -10.50 3.46
N GLN A 420 -9.47 -9.99 3.26
CA GLN A 420 -10.10 -9.90 1.94
C GLN A 420 -9.33 -8.93 1.02
N VAL A 421 -8.94 -7.76 1.54
CA VAL A 421 -8.14 -6.78 0.80
C VAL A 421 -6.79 -7.37 0.38
N VAL A 422 -6.07 -8.03 1.29
CA VAL A 422 -4.80 -8.68 0.94
C VAL A 422 -4.99 -9.73 -0.15
N THR A 423 -6.04 -10.53 -0.07
CA THR A 423 -6.35 -11.53 -1.11
C THR A 423 -6.54 -10.86 -2.48
N MET A 424 -7.38 -9.81 -2.54
CA MET A 424 -7.65 -9.08 -3.80
C MET A 424 -6.40 -8.37 -4.34
N ALA A 425 -5.62 -7.72 -3.48
CA ALA A 425 -4.39 -7.03 -3.86
C ALA A 425 -3.35 -8.01 -4.43
N MET A 426 -3.16 -9.16 -3.80
CA MET A 426 -2.23 -10.18 -4.26
C MET A 426 -2.67 -10.83 -5.57
N GLU A 427 -3.96 -11.13 -5.73
CA GLU A 427 -4.52 -11.61 -6.99
C GLU A 427 -4.40 -10.57 -8.11
N TYR A 428 -4.64 -9.29 -7.83
CA TYR A 428 -4.50 -8.19 -8.80
C TYR A 428 -3.05 -8.06 -9.27
N ARG A 429 -2.10 -7.98 -8.33
CA ARG A 429 -0.66 -7.90 -8.63
C ARG A 429 -0.20 -9.14 -9.41
N ALA A 430 -0.71 -10.32 -9.03
CA ALA A 430 -0.44 -11.57 -9.73
C ALA A 430 -0.97 -11.61 -11.16
N ARG A 431 -2.10 -10.95 -11.43
CA ARG A 431 -2.75 -10.91 -12.73
C ARG A 431 -2.18 -9.83 -13.65
N PHE A 432 -1.98 -8.63 -13.12
CA PHE A 432 -1.70 -7.43 -13.92
C PHE A 432 -0.27 -6.90 -13.80
N ARG A 433 0.58 -7.48 -12.94
CA ARG A 433 1.99 -7.08 -12.76
C ARG A 433 2.14 -5.58 -12.48
N SER A 434 1.28 -5.08 -11.62
CA SER A 434 1.13 -3.67 -11.29
C SER A 434 1.21 -3.51 -9.79
N ASP A 435 1.68 -2.35 -9.36
CA ASP A 435 1.69 -1.98 -7.95
C ASP A 435 0.26 -2.01 -7.40
N VAL A 436 0.15 -2.25 -6.09
CA VAL A 436 -1.10 -2.26 -5.34
C VAL A 436 -0.88 -1.56 -4.01
N VAL A 437 -1.89 -0.80 -3.56
CA VAL A 437 -1.81 -0.02 -2.33
C VAL A 437 -2.88 -0.46 -1.35
N ILE A 438 -2.47 -0.75 -0.12
CA ILE A 438 -3.34 -1.07 1.01
C ILE A 438 -3.15 0.02 2.07
N ASP A 439 -4.14 0.89 2.20
CA ASP A 439 -4.22 1.92 3.23
C ASP A 439 -4.95 1.36 4.46
N MET A 440 -4.17 0.91 5.45
CA MET A 440 -4.72 0.32 6.67
C MET A 440 -4.94 1.42 7.71
N TYR A 441 -6.20 1.85 7.85
CA TYR A 441 -6.61 2.79 8.88
C TYR A 441 -6.47 2.16 10.26
N CYS A 442 -5.74 2.82 11.13
CA CYS A 442 -5.46 2.37 12.48
C CYS A 442 -5.33 3.59 13.41
N TYR A 443 -4.70 3.40 14.57
CA TYR A 443 -4.33 4.49 15.47
C TYR A 443 -2.99 4.21 16.14
N ARG A 444 -2.43 5.21 16.82
CA ARG A 444 -1.18 5.07 17.59
C ARG A 444 -1.47 5.21 19.07
N LYS A 445 -1.38 4.12 19.83
CA LYS A 445 -1.76 4.09 21.25
C LYS A 445 -0.97 5.06 22.13
N TYR A 446 0.34 5.15 21.89
CA TYR A 446 1.26 6.04 22.63
C TYR A 446 1.61 7.29 21.80
N GLY A 447 2.46 8.16 22.36
CA GLY A 447 3.10 9.24 21.61
C GLY A 447 3.91 8.75 20.40
N HIS A 448 4.58 9.66 19.69
CA HIS A 448 5.37 9.27 18.52
C HIS A 448 6.44 8.25 18.88
N ASN A 449 7.13 8.51 19.99
CA ASN A 449 7.78 7.49 20.81
C ASN A 449 7.08 7.35 22.17
N GLU A 450 7.44 6.32 22.93
CA GLU A 450 6.78 5.94 24.19
C GLU A 450 6.91 6.98 25.32
N MET A 451 7.82 7.95 25.18
CA MET A 451 8.06 9.01 26.18
C MET A 451 7.42 10.35 25.79
N ASP A 452 6.90 10.48 24.58
CA ASP A 452 6.21 11.69 24.17
C ASP A 452 4.80 11.73 24.77
N GLU A 453 4.35 12.91 25.21
CA GLU A 453 2.98 13.14 25.68
C GLU A 453 2.12 13.71 24.54
N PRO A 454 1.28 12.88 23.88
CA PRO A 454 0.58 13.30 22.68
C PRO A 454 -0.68 14.12 22.95
N SER A 455 -1.22 14.11 24.18
CA SER A 455 -2.40 14.89 24.53
C SER A 455 -2.16 16.41 24.48
N PHE A 456 -0.89 16.85 24.48
CA PHE A 456 -0.53 18.25 24.31
C PHE A 456 -0.95 18.81 22.94
N THR A 457 -0.95 17.98 21.89
CA THR A 457 -1.32 18.41 20.53
C THR A 457 -2.59 17.74 20.03
N GLN A 458 -2.87 16.50 20.45
CA GLN A 458 -4.02 15.71 19.97
C GLN A 458 -4.92 15.19 21.11
N PRO A 459 -5.44 16.06 22.01
CA PRO A 459 -6.17 15.63 23.21
C PRO A 459 -7.44 14.83 22.91
N VAL A 460 -8.23 15.25 21.92
CA VAL A 460 -9.50 14.59 21.56
C VAL A 460 -9.24 13.17 21.02
N MET A 461 -8.24 13.02 20.15
CA MET A 461 -7.86 11.73 19.59
C MET A 461 -7.41 10.75 20.68
N TYR A 462 -6.54 11.20 21.59
CA TYR A 462 -6.01 10.34 22.63
C TYR A 462 -7.02 10.02 23.73
N GLN A 463 -7.99 10.90 24.00
CA GLN A 463 -9.14 10.57 24.86
C GLN A 463 -9.96 9.42 24.26
N ARG A 464 -10.17 9.41 22.94
CA ARG A 464 -10.88 8.34 22.24
C ARG A 464 -10.09 7.03 22.26
N ILE A 465 -8.79 7.10 22.02
CA ILE A 465 -7.86 5.95 22.07
C ILE A 465 -7.86 5.29 23.46
N GLN A 466 -7.87 6.08 24.54
CA GLN A 466 -7.89 5.54 25.91
C GLN A 466 -9.15 4.71 26.22
N GLN A 467 -10.25 4.94 25.49
CA GLN A 467 -11.52 4.22 25.64
C GLN A 467 -11.62 2.99 24.73
N LYS A 468 -10.61 2.76 23.87
CA LYS A 468 -10.63 1.66 22.91
C LYS A 468 -10.43 0.31 23.59
N GLU A 469 -11.26 -0.64 23.21
CA GLU A 469 -10.99 -2.05 23.39
C GLU A 469 -9.87 -2.48 22.41
N PRO A 470 -8.86 -3.25 22.86
CA PRO A 470 -7.85 -3.80 21.97
C PRO A 470 -8.47 -4.63 20.83
N VAL A 471 -7.94 -4.48 19.62
CA VAL A 471 -8.42 -5.19 18.42
C VAL A 471 -8.42 -6.71 18.60
N THR A 472 -7.44 -7.26 19.34
CA THR A 472 -7.36 -8.69 19.64
C THR A 472 -8.57 -9.16 20.45
N GLN A 473 -9.00 -8.37 21.42
CA GLN A 473 -10.12 -8.71 22.30
C GLN A 473 -11.45 -8.65 21.54
N SER A 474 -11.68 -7.57 20.78
CA SER A 474 -12.92 -7.41 20.01
C SER A 474 -13.04 -8.47 18.92
N TYR A 475 -11.93 -8.80 18.24
CA TYR A 475 -11.91 -9.85 17.23
C TYR A 475 -12.09 -11.25 17.83
N ALA A 476 -11.43 -11.58 18.95
CA ALA A 476 -11.64 -12.85 19.64
C ALA A 476 -13.10 -13.04 20.07
N ARG A 477 -13.72 -12.01 20.66
CA ARG A 477 -15.14 -12.05 21.04
C ARG A 477 -16.03 -12.33 19.83
N ARG A 478 -15.76 -11.71 18.69
CA ARG A 478 -16.48 -11.98 17.44
C ARG A 478 -16.30 -13.44 17.01
N LEU A 479 -15.07 -13.96 17.05
CA LEU A 479 -14.80 -15.36 16.68
C LEU A 479 -15.42 -16.38 17.64
N GLU A 480 -15.50 -16.08 18.94
CA GLU A 480 -16.21 -16.92 19.92
C GLU A 480 -17.72 -16.94 19.65
N ALA A 481 -18.32 -15.77 19.39
CA ALA A 481 -19.74 -15.66 19.08
C ALA A 481 -20.14 -16.36 17.77
N GLU A 482 -19.17 -16.58 16.87
CA GLU A 482 -19.34 -17.28 15.60
C GLU A 482 -18.84 -18.73 15.64
N ASP A 483 -18.53 -19.27 16.83
CA ASP A 483 -18.01 -20.64 17.06
C ASP A 483 -16.74 -20.97 16.26
N VAL A 484 -15.95 -19.95 15.89
CA VAL A 484 -14.66 -20.11 15.21
C VAL A 484 -13.58 -20.47 16.22
N ILE A 485 -13.62 -19.97 17.44
CA ILE A 485 -12.70 -20.36 18.52
C ILE A 485 -13.47 -20.80 19.75
N GLY A 486 -12.83 -21.58 20.62
CA GLY A 486 -13.43 -21.97 21.88
C GLY A 486 -13.46 -20.80 22.90
N PRO A 487 -14.42 -20.78 23.84
CA PRO A 487 -14.41 -19.80 24.92
C PRO A 487 -13.10 -19.84 25.70
N GLY A 488 -12.47 -18.69 25.90
CA GLY A 488 -11.23 -18.60 26.70
C GLY A 488 -9.95 -18.96 25.93
N GLU A 489 -10.05 -19.17 24.60
CA GLU A 489 -8.90 -19.52 23.77
C GLU A 489 -7.89 -18.37 23.69
N LEU A 490 -8.36 -17.12 23.67
CA LEU A 490 -7.48 -15.93 23.66
C LEU A 490 -6.63 -15.85 24.95
N GLU A 491 -7.23 -16.04 26.12
CA GLU A 491 -6.54 -16.01 27.41
C GLU A 491 -5.49 -17.12 27.50
N THR A 492 -5.80 -18.28 26.90
CA THR A 492 -4.87 -19.40 26.81
C THR A 492 -3.68 -19.04 25.92
N LEU A 493 -3.91 -18.45 24.75
CA LEU A 493 -2.85 -17.95 23.85
C LEU A 493 -1.99 -16.89 24.55
N ALA A 494 -2.60 -15.91 25.20
CA ALA A 494 -1.90 -14.84 25.88
C ALA A 494 -0.99 -15.35 27.02
N LYS A 495 -1.47 -16.30 27.83
CA LYS A 495 -0.66 -16.94 28.89
C LYS A 495 0.52 -17.71 28.32
N ALA A 496 0.30 -18.51 27.29
CA ALA A 496 1.36 -19.29 26.64
C ALA A 496 2.43 -18.37 26.03
N ARG A 497 1.98 -17.31 25.35
CA ARG A 497 2.87 -16.31 24.75
C ARG A 497 3.69 -15.57 25.81
N HIS A 498 3.07 -15.16 26.90
CA HIS A 498 3.79 -14.49 28.00
C HIS A 498 4.87 -15.39 28.60
N ALA A 499 4.56 -16.66 28.88
CA ALA A 499 5.54 -17.63 29.39
C ALA A 499 6.72 -17.82 28.41
N GLN A 500 6.43 -17.96 27.11
CA GLN A 500 7.46 -18.06 26.08
C GLN A 500 8.40 -16.83 26.08
N LEU A 501 7.85 -15.62 26.24
CA LEU A 501 8.64 -14.39 26.25
C LEU A 501 9.50 -14.25 27.53
N GLU A 502 9.03 -14.72 28.67
CA GLU A 502 9.86 -14.82 29.89
C GLU A 502 11.04 -15.77 29.69
N ASP A 503 10.82 -16.93 29.05
CA ASP A 503 11.89 -17.89 28.74
C ASP A 503 12.92 -17.29 27.77
N GLU A 504 12.47 -16.61 26.71
CA GLU A 504 13.34 -15.93 25.76
C GLU A 504 14.11 -14.78 26.42
N LEU A 505 13.51 -14.05 27.37
CA LEU A 505 14.18 -13.01 28.15
C LEU A 505 15.24 -13.60 29.08
N ALA A 506 14.94 -14.69 29.78
CA ALA A 506 15.90 -15.39 30.62
C ALA A 506 17.10 -15.90 29.80
N ALA A 507 16.84 -16.45 28.62
CA ALA A 507 17.88 -16.87 27.68
C ALA A 507 18.72 -15.68 27.16
N ALA A 508 18.10 -14.54 26.88
CA ALA A 508 18.80 -13.32 26.47
C ALA A 508 19.76 -12.82 27.56
N LYS A 509 19.32 -12.78 28.82
CA LYS A 509 20.13 -12.36 29.97
C LYS A 509 21.27 -13.33 30.29
N ALA A 510 21.05 -14.62 30.04
CA ALA A 510 22.08 -15.64 30.20
C ALA A 510 23.13 -15.59 29.07
N SER A 511 22.76 -15.08 27.89
CA SER A 511 23.68 -14.90 26.76
C SER A 511 24.68 -13.78 27.05
N LYS A 512 25.98 -14.08 26.88
CA LYS A 512 27.05 -13.08 26.94
C LYS A 512 27.46 -12.55 25.56
N ARG A 513 26.66 -12.79 24.53
CA ARG A 513 27.00 -12.44 23.14
C ARG A 513 25.87 -11.66 22.49
N ARG A 514 26.20 -10.51 21.90
CA ARG A 514 25.30 -9.77 21.02
C ARG A 514 25.11 -10.54 19.70
N PRO A 515 23.88 -10.66 19.19
CA PRO A 515 23.64 -11.19 17.85
C PRO A 515 24.41 -10.36 16.82
N ARG A 516 25.23 -10.99 15.98
CA ARG A 516 25.93 -10.30 14.90
C ARG A 516 24.99 -10.11 13.72
N ALA A 517 25.07 -8.96 13.06
CA ALA A 517 24.40 -8.75 11.79
C ALA A 517 24.83 -9.86 10.81
N GLN A 518 23.85 -10.46 10.12
CA GLN A 518 24.12 -11.46 9.10
C GLN A 518 24.71 -10.78 7.86
N ALA A 519 26.02 -10.57 7.85
CA ALA A 519 26.77 -9.97 6.75
C ALA A 519 27.76 -10.98 6.13
N GLY A 520 28.02 -10.85 4.83
CA GLY A 520 29.00 -11.69 4.12
C GLY A 520 28.60 -13.17 3.92
N GLY A 521 27.36 -13.54 4.26
CA GLY A 521 26.81 -14.88 4.00
C GLY A 521 26.21 -15.04 2.59
N GLY A 522 25.75 -16.25 2.29
CA GLY A 522 25.06 -16.56 1.03
C GLY A 522 25.92 -16.28 -0.20
N LEU A 523 25.44 -15.39 -1.09
CA LEU A 523 26.15 -15.01 -2.32
C LEU A 523 27.52 -14.37 -2.09
N TRP A 524 27.71 -13.73 -0.94
CA TRP A 524 28.95 -13.03 -0.60
C TRP A 524 29.91 -13.95 0.17
N HIS A 525 29.56 -15.23 0.32
CA HIS A 525 30.43 -16.20 0.96
C HIS A 525 31.76 -16.29 0.20
N GLY A 526 32.87 -16.13 0.93
CA GLY A 526 34.21 -16.11 0.36
C GLY A 526 34.65 -14.76 -0.21
N TYR A 527 33.79 -13.73 -0.20
CA TYR A 527 34.21 -12.38 -0.53
C TYR A 527 35.00 -11.79 0.65
N VAL A 528 36.30 -11.63 0.45
CA VAL A 528 37.18 -10.90 1.37
C VAL A 528 37.35 -9.52 0.75
N GLY A 529 37.01 -8.45 1.48
CA GLY A 529 37.04 -7.08 0.96
C GLY A 529 38.39 -6.69 0.33
N GLY A 530 38.40 -5.60 -0.45
CA GLY A 530 39.63 -5.07 -1.03
C GLY A 530 40.59 -4.49 0.03
N PRO A 531 41.78 -3.98 -0.37
CA PRO A 531 42.81 -3.45 0.53
C PRO A 531 42.32 -2.35 1.50
N ALA A 532 41.19 -1.71 1.21
CA ALA A 532 40.55 -0.72 2.06
C ALA A 532 39.83 -1.30 3.29
N ALA A 533 39.70 -2.63 3.42
CA ALA A 533 39.08 -3.28 4.58
C ALA A 533 40.00 -3.34 5.82
N ALA A 534 41.25 -2.86 5.71
CA ALA A 534 42.23 -2.82 6.79
C ALA A 534 42.37 -1.43 7.46
N VAL A 535 41.49 -0.47 7.13
CA VAL A 535 41.47 0.88 7.72
C VAL A 535 40.34 1.01 8.71
#